data_AF-A0A6L5QJ87-F1
#
_entry.id   AF-A0A6L5QJ87-F1
#
_cell.length_a   1.000
_cell.length_b   1.000
_cell.length_c   1.000
_cell.angle_alpha   90.00
_cell.angle_beta   90.00
_cell.angle_gamma   90.00
#
_symmetry.space_group_name_H-M   'P 1'
#
loop_
_entity.id
_entity.type
_entity.pdbx_description
1 polymer ?
#
loop_
_entity_poly.entity_id
_entity_poly.type
_entity_poly.pdbx_seq_one_letter_code
_entity_poly.pdbx_strand_id
1 'polypeptide(L)'
;MLADTDPGWRSHAFHNRVLGTVMGISFTTAKLLDYAAKSDALMNSHNPFAWITLAHLRTQQSRHDPDQLYAAKWKLTKLLYQHGKEQWRCWNDSSSDASGRCRKESGTS
;
A
#
# COMPACT_ATOMS: atom_id res chain seq x y z
N MET A 1 -10.32 -4.78 -11.92
CA MET A 1 -9.97 -4.86 -10.48
C MET A 1 -8.96 -3.76 -10.11
N LEU A 2 -8.68 -3.54 -8.81
CA LEU A 2 -7.70 -2.56 -8.31
C LEU A 2 -6.30 -2.74 -8.93
N ALA A 3 -5.90 -3.99 -9.18
CA ALA A 3 -4.61 -4.39 -9.74
C ALA A 3 -4.66 -4.69 -11.24
N ASP A 4 -5.74 -4.30 -11.92
CA ASP A 4 -5.86 -4.52 -13.35
C ASP A 4 -4.97 -3.55 -14.14
N THR A 5 -4.37 -4.03 -15.23
CA THR A 5 -3.46 -3.25 -16.07
C THR A 5 -4.18 -2.51 -17.20
N ASP A 6 -5.43 -2.83 -17.50
CA ASP A 6 -6.25 -2.08 -18.45
C ASP A 6 -6.60 -0.72 -17.84
N PRO A 7 -6.15 0.42 -18.39
CA PRO A 7 -6.49 1.74 -17.87
C PRO A 7 -7.99 2.09 -18.02
N GLY A 8 -8.69 1.57 -19.03
CA GLY A 8 -10.10 1.84 -19.30
C GLY A 8 -11.08 1.18 -18.32
N TRP A 9 -10.69 0.04 -17.73
CA TRP A 9 -11.58 -0.71 -16.84
C TRP A 9 -11.73 -0.09 -15.42
N ARG A 10 -12.65 0.85 -15.19
CA ARG A 10 -12.87 1.48 -13.86
C ARG A 10 -14.26 1.20 -13.30
N SER A 11 -14.43 0.05 -12.65
CA SER A 11 -15.68 -0.31 -11.96
C SER A 11 -15.89 0.56 -10.71
N HIS A 12 -17.04 1.22 -10.64
CA HIS A 12 -17.47 2.07 -9.51
C HIS A 12 -18.74 1.53 -8.83
N ALA A 13 -19.29 0.43 -9.35
CA ALA A 13 -20.45 -0.24 -8.80
C ALA A 13 -20.36 -1.74 -9.03
N PHE A 14 -20.98 -2.50 -8.14
CA PHE A 14 -21.22 -3.93 -8.29
C PHE A 14 -22.71 -4.19 -8.08
N HIS A 15 -23.31 -5.03 -8.92
CA HIS A 15 -24.70 -5.44 -8.75
C HIS A 15 -24.89 -6.92 -9.09
N ASN A 16 -25.74 -7.60 -8.33
CA ASN A 16 -26.20 -8.96 -8.59
C ASN A 16 -27.72 -8.97 -8.70
N ARG A 17 -28.25 -9.82 -9.59
CA ARG A 17 -29.68 -10.07 -9.75
C ARG A 17 -30.00 -11.54 -9.52
N VAL A 18 -30.88 -11.84 -8.57
CA VAL A 18 -31.37 -13.19 -8.29
C VAL A 18 -32.89 -13.14 -8.13
N LEU A 19 -33.61 -13.97 -8.89
CA LEU A 19 -35.08 -14.08 -8.85
C LEU A 19 -35.82 -12.73 -8.94
N GLY A 20 -35.31 -11.81 -9.75
CA GLY A 20 -35.91 -10.47 -9.92
C GLY A 20 -35.47 -9.44 -8.87
N THR A 21 -34.82 -9.84 -7.78
CA THR A 21 -34.23 -8.93 -6.79
C THR A 21 -32.84 -8.50 -7.23
N VAL A 22 -32.59 -7.19 -7.18
CA VAL A 22 -31.27 -6.60 -7.45
C VAL A 22 -30.65 -6.11 -6.15
N MET A 23 -29.43 -6.57 -5.87
CA MET A 23 -28.59 -6.03 -4.81
C MET A 23 -27.38 -5.35 -5.43
N GLY A 24 -27.05 -4.15 -4.96
CA GLY A 24 -25.88 -3.45 -5.47
C GLY A 24 -25.22 -2.57 -4.42
N ILE A 25 -23.93 -2.31 -4.64
CA ILE A 25 -23.13 -1.36 -3.88
C ILE A 25 -22.41 -0.43 -4.85
N SER A 26 -22.29 0.83 -4.48
CA SER A 26 -21.45 1.81 -5.16
C SER A 26 -20.22 2.10 -4.32
N PHE A 27 -19.08 2.28 -4.96
CA PHE A 27 -17.82 2.50 -4.28
C PHE A 27 -16.89 3.38 -5.12
N THR A 28 -16.00 4.10 -4.44
CA THR A 28 -14.95 4.88 -5.10
C THR A 28 -13.90 3.96 -5.71
N THR A 29 -13.58 4.17 -6.98
CA THR A 29 -12.53 3.43 -7.67
C THR A 29 -11.18 4.11 -7.43
N ALA A 30 -10.23 3.37 -6.88
CA ALA A 30 -8.81 3.72 -6.94
C ALA A 30 -8.13 2.69 -7.85
N LYS A 31 -7.28 3.11 -8.79
CA LYS A 31 -6.41 2.19 -9.53
C LYS A 31 -4.98 2.30 -9.08
N LEU A 32 -4.27 1.18 -9.09
CA LEU A 32 -2.84 1.17 -8.84
C LEU A 32 -2.09 2.10 -9.81
N LEU A 33 -2.50 2.10 -11.08
CA LEU A 33 -1.95 2.96 -12.14
C LEU A 33 -2.01 4.46 -11.80
N ASP A 34 -3.01 4.90 -11.04
CA ASP A 34 -3.17 6.32 -10.63
C ASP A 34 -2.03 6.78 -9.70
N TYR A 35 -1.30 5.83 -9.12
CA TYR A 35 -0.18 6.07 -8.22
C TYR A 35 1.18 5.85 -8.89
N ALA A 36 1.23 5.42 -10.15
CA ALA A 36 2.49 5.21 -10.86
C ALA A 36 3.33 6.50 -10.95
N ALA A 37 2.67 7.64 -11.17
CA ALA A 37 3.32 8.96 -11.19
C ALA A 37 3.64 9.53 -9.79
N LYS A 38 3.24 8.83 -8.71
CA LYS A 38 3.37 9.27 -7.31
C LYS A 38 4.34 8.39 -6.52
N SER A 39 5.26 7.71 -7.19
CA SER A 39 6.20 6.76 -6.58
C SER A 39 7.00 7.36 -5.42
N ASP A 40 7.45 8.61 -5.55
CA ASP A 40 8.24 9.28 -4.51
C ASP A 40 7.40 9.63 -3.27
N ALA A 41 6.15 10.07 -3.49
CA ALA A 41 5.19 10.31 -2.41
C ALA A 41 4.83 9.00 -1.67
N LEU A 42 4.71 7.88 -2.40
CA LEU A 42 4.48 6.58 -1.80
C LEU A 42 5.68 6.11 -0.96
N MET A 43 6.91 6.39 -1.40
CA MET A 43 8.13 6.00 -0.68
C MET A 43 8.28 6.77 0.64
N ASN A 44 7.91 8.06 0.65
CA ASN A 44 8.01 8.92 1.83
C ASN A 44 6.80 8.83 2.78
N SER A 45 5.79 8.02 2.44
CA SER A 45 4.59 7.86 3.25
C SER A 45 4.86 6.99 4.48
N HIS A 46 4.34 7.42 5.63
CA HIS A 46 4.32 6.62 6.86
C HIS A 46 3.23 5.53 6.87
N ASN A 47 2.32 5.56 5.90
CA ASN A 47 1.31 4.53 5.72
C ASN A 47 1.94 3.27 5.07
N PRO A 48 1.93 2.09 5.73
CA PRO A 48 2.51 0.87 5.19
C PRO A 48 1.85 0.39 3.89
N PHE A 49 0.58 0.74 3.63
CA PHE A 49 -0.08 0.42 2.37
C PHE A 49 0.51 1.18 1.19
N ALA A 50 1.12 2.35 1.41
CA ALA A 50 1.81 3.09 0.36
C ALA A 50 3.02 2.32 -0.16
N TRP A 51 3.74 1.65 0.73
CA TRP A 51 4.91 0.85 0.41
C TRP A 51 4.53 -0.45 -0.29
N ILE A 52 3.44 -1.08 0.15
CA ILE A 52 2.84 -2.24 -0.54
C ILE A 52 2.41 -1.85 -1.96
N THR A 53 1.75 -0.69 -2.12
CA THR A 53 1.33 -0.14 -3.41
C THR A 53 2.53 0.09 -4.34
N LEU A 54 3.62 0.68 -3.81
CA LEU A 54 4.86 0.91 -4.56
C LEU A 54 5.51 -0.40 -5.01
N ALA A 55 5.59 -1.40 -4.12
CA ALA A 55 6.13 -2.70 -4.47
C ALA A 55 5.29 -3.38 -5.55
N HIS A 56 3.96 -3.28 -5.44
CA HIS A 56 3.05 -3.88 -6.41
C HIS A 56 3.12 -3.19 -7.79
N LEU A 57 3.28 -1.86 -7.81
CA LEU A 57 3.55 -1.10 -9.05
C LEU A 57 4.82 -1.57 -9.74
N ARG A 58 5.92 -1.72 -8.99
CA ARG A 58 7.19 -2.22 -9.54
C ARG A 58 7.01 -3.64 -10.11
N THR A 59 6.32 -4.51 -9.40
CA THR A 59 6.01 -5.86 -9.88
C THR A 59 5.22 -5.86 -11.20
N GLN A 60 4.25 -4.96 -11.37
CA GLN A 60 3.49 -4.84 -12.63
C GLN A 60 4.34 -4.32 -13.79
N GLN A 61 5.29 -3.42 -13.51
CA GLN A 61 6.19 -2.84 -14.52
C GLN A 61 7.28 -3.83 -14.96
N SER A 62 7.78 -4.68 -14.06
CA SER A 62 8.88 -5.62 -14.31
C SER A 62 8.52 -6.84 -15.16
N ARG A 63 7.43 -6.81 -15.95
CA ARG A 63 6.90 -7.89 -16.82
C ARG A 63 7.74 -9.19 -16.81
N HIS A 64 7.45 -10.05 -15.83
CA HIS A 64 7.92 -11.44 -15.79
C HIS A 64 9.45 -11.67 -15.69
N ASP A 65 10.21 -10.79 -15.02
CA ASP A 65 11.56 -11.15 -14.54
C ASP A 65 11.47 -11.77 -13.12
N PRO A 66 11.66 -13.09 -12.96
CA PRO A 66 11.51 -13.79 -11.68
C PRO A 66 12.50 -13.30 -10.62
N ASP A 67 13.71 -12.90 -11.01
CA ASP A 67 14.77 -12.49 -10.10
C ASP A 67 14.50 -11.08 -9.57
N GLN A 68 14.02 -10.17 -10.41
CA GLN A 68 13.58 -8.84 -9.98
C GLN A 68 12.33 -8.92 -9.09
N LEU A 69 11.41 -9.83 -9.40
CA LEU A 69 10.24 -10.13 -8.57
C LEU A 69 10.64 -10.62 -7.17
N TYR A 70 11.59 -11.55 -7.10
CA TYR A 70 12.11 -12.08 -5.84
C TYR A 70 12.80 -10.97 -5.02
N ALA A 71 13.66 -10.17 -5.66
CA ALA A 71 14.34 -9.06 -5.01
C ALA A 71 13.36 -7.99 -4.49
N ALA A 72 12.34 -7.64 -5.28
CA ALA A 72 11.30 -6.69 -4.88
C ALA A 72 10.48 -7.20 -3.69
N LYS A 73 10.07 -8.48 -3.73
CA LYS A 73 9.34 -9.14 -2.64
C LYS A 73 10.16 -9.19 -1.36
N TRP A 74 11.45 -9.55 -1.46
CA TRP A 74 12.37 -9.58 -0.33
C TRP A 74 12.59 -8.19 0.29
N LYS A 75 12.78 -7.16 -0.54
CA LYS A 75 12.91 -5.78 -0.08
C LYS A 75 11.66 -5.31 0.66
N LEU A 76 10.47 -5.64 0.16
CA LEU A 76 9.21 -5.32 0.82
C LEU A 76 9.08 -6.03 2.19
N THR A 77 9.40 -7.32 2.27
CA THR A 77 9.38 -8.07 3.54
C THR A 77 10.32 -7.46 4.57
N LYS A 78 11.54 -7.07 4.19
CA LYS A 78 12.47 -6.38 5.08
C LYS A 78 11.92 -5.05 5.59
N LEU A 79 11.35 -4.24 4.70
CA LEU A 79 10.78 -2.94 5.04
C LEU A 79 9.58 -3.05 5.99
N LEU A 80 8.67 -3.99 5.73
CA LEU A 80 7.53 -4.27 6.62
C LEU A 80 7.99 -4.73 8.01
N TYR A 81 9.01 -5.58 8.07
CA TYR A 81 9.56 -6.06 9.33
C TYR A 81 10.28 -4.95 10.12
N GLN A 82 11.02 -4.07 9.44
CA GLN A 82 11.68 -2.93 10.07
C GLN A 82 10.66 -1.92 10.62
N HIS A 83 9.63 -1.57 9.83
CA HIS A 83 8.57 -0.68 10.30
C HIS A 83 7.73 -1.28 11.42
N GLY A 84 7.40 -2.57 11.32
CA GLY A 84 6.72 -3.28 12.40
C GLY A 84 7.55 -3.29 13.68
N LYS A 85 8.88 -3.44 13.58
CA LYS A 85 9.80 -3.33 14.72
C LYS A 85 9.89 -1.92 15.30
N GLU A 86 10.00 -0.89 14.48
CA GLU A 86 10.03 0.50 14.96
C GLU A 86 8.72 0.86 15.65
N GLN A 87 7.58 0.45 15.08
CA GLN A 87 6.27 0.68 15.65
C GLN A 87 6.08 -0.10 16.95
N TRP A 88 6.45 -1.38 16.98
CA TRP A 88 6.41 -2.20 18.19
C TRP A 88 7.31 -1.63 19.29
N ARG A 89 8.52 -1.17 18.94
CA ARG A 89 9.45 -0.51 19.87
C ARG A 89 8.85 0.79 20.42
N CYS A 90 8.31 1.65 19.56
CA CYS A 90 7.63 2.89 19.98
C CYS A 90 6.44 2.61 20.92
N TRP A 91 5.65 1.56 20.63
CA TRP A 91 4.51 1.17 21.48
C TRP A 91 4.97 0.67 22.85
N ASN A 92 6.06 -0.12 22.90
CA ASN A 92 6.61 -0.64 24.15
C ASN A 92 7.31 0.44 24.99
N ASP A 93 7.93 1.43 24.34
CA ASP A 93 8.59 2.56 25.02
C ASP A 93 7.57 3.59 25.56
N SER A 94 6.45 3.77 24.85
CA SER A 94 5.32 4.62 25.27
C SER A 94 4.54 4.08 26.49
N SER A 95 4.76 2.82 26.88
CA SER A 95 4.30 2.29 28.18
C SER A 95 5.02 2.95 29.36
N SER A 96 6.07 3.74 29.12
CA SER A 96 6.90 4.40 30.13
C SER A 96 6.69 5.92 30.19
N ASP A 97 6.02 6.53 29.19
CA ASP A 97 5.79 7.98 29.13
C ASP A 97 4.38 8.31 28.64
N ALA A 98 3.59 8.96 29.51
CA ALA A 98 2.13 9.13 29.37
C ALA A 98 1.68 10.07 28.24
N SER A 99 2.57 10.52 27.35
CA SER A 99 2.23 11.46 26.27
C SER A 99 2.00 10.81 24.89
N GLY A 100 2.34 9.52 24.70
CA GLY A 100 1.97 8.72 23.52
C GLY A 100 2.36 9.28 22.15
N ARG A 101 3.30 10.24 22.08
CA ARG A 101 3.67 10.92 20.82
C ARG A 101 5.10 10.56 20.43
N CYS A 102 5.26 9.55 19.56
CA CYS A 102 6.53 9.30 18.88
C CYS A 102 6.83 10.43 17.88
N ARG A 103 7.59 11.42 18.34
CA ARG A 103 8.20 12.45 17.49
C ARG A 103 9.41 11.83 16.81
N LYS A 104 9.36 11.61 15.49
CA LYS A 104 10.60 11.43 14.72
C LYS A 104 11.33 12.78 14.75
N GLU A 105 12.44 12.85 15.46
CA GLU A 105 13.35 13.99 15.36
C GLU A 105 13.92 14.00 13.93
N SER A 106 13.45 14.95 13.14
CA SER A 106 14.05 15.30 11.86
C SER A 106 15.40 15.96 12.13
N GLY A 107 16.47 15.18 12.06
CA GLY A 107 17.83 15.70 11.98
C GLY A 107 18.02 16.41 10.64
N THR A 108 17.82 17.73 10.62
CA THR A 108 18.41 18.60 9.60
C THR A 108 19.87 18.83 9.95
N SER A 109 20.73 18.55 8.97
CA SER A 109 22.16 18.84 9.00
C SER A 109 22.45 20.33 9.00
#